data_AF-A0A917RZB7-F1
#
_entry.id   AF-A0A917RZB7-F1
#
_cell.length_a   1.000
_cell.length_b   1.000
_cell.length_c   1.000
_cell.angle_alpha   90.00
_cell.angle_beta   90.00
_cell.angle_gamma   90.00
#
_symmetry.space_group_name_H-M   'P 1'
#
loop_
_entity.id
_entity.type
_entity.pdbx_description
1 polymer ?
#
loop_
_entity_poly.entity_id
_entity_poly.type
_entity_poly.pdbx_seq_one_letter_code
_entity_poly.pdbx_strand_id
1 'polypeptide(L)'
;MTWVIDSGMYYAAAEKCHLLAGDICLALGPLLHTLTHECGGMAGDHEKSEPWTTGYDKHTADMVTLAATLANALQRFGDVLAANGYNWWHANRAKASGPEPDRPTASEPLYDSGMALPASAKGNNGAGLDAGAVAGLLEQVGRIPNGDVTKLGKAKDAWQTFADHATITGAADRIRGATPPSPVTPTRISRKSKPSSTP
;
A
#
# COMPACT_ATOMS: atom_id res chain seq x y z
N MET A 1 -18.23 5.30 36.57
CA MET A 1 -17.93 6.11 35.36
C MET A 1 -18.11 5.15 34.19
N THR A 2 -19.09 5.35 33.31
CA THR A 2 -19.31 4.47 32.15
C THR A 2 -19.02 5.28 30.89
N TRP A 3 -17.92 4.94 30.23
CA TRP A 3 -17.60 5.46 28.92
C TRP A 3 -18.61 4.88 27.92
N VAL A 4 -19.34 5.75 27.23
CA VAL A 4 -20.17 5.34 26.10
C VAL A 4 -19.32 5.54 24.86
N ILE A 5 -18.92 4.43 24.24
CA ILE A 5 -18.21 4.45 22.96
C ILE A 5 -19.21 4.07 21.89
N ASP A 6 -19.33 4.92 20.87
CA ASP A 6 -20.15 4.63 19.70
C ASP A 6 -19.44 3.57 18.84
N SER A 7 -20.01 2.36 18.81
CA SER A 7 -19.49 1.25 18.02
C SER A 7 -19.46 1.55 16.52
N GLY A 8 -20.34 2.42 16.02
CA GLY A 8 -20.41 2.81 14.61
C GLY A 8 -19.12 3.49 14.12
N MET A 9 -18.40 4.17 15.00
CA MET A 9 -17.15 4.84 14.66
C MET A 9 -16.03 3.85 14.31
N TYR A 10 -16.01 2.68 14.92
CA TYR A 10 -15.06 1.62 14.58
C TYR A 10 -15.35 1.02 13.21
N TYR A 11 -16.63 0.83 12.87
CA TYR A 11 -17.01 0.33 11.55
C TYR A 11 -16.71 1.34 10.44
N ALA A 12 -16.99 2.63 10.67
CA ALA A 12 -16.63 3.69 9.72
C ALA A 12 -15.10 3.80 9.54
N ALA A 13 -14.32 3.62 10.62
CA ALA A 13 -12.87 3.56 10.54
C ALA A 13 -12.37 2.32 9.77
N ALA A 14 -12.97 1.15 10.04
CA ALA A 14 -12.65 -0.10 9.35
C ALA A 14 -12.87 0.01 7.84
N GLU A 15 -14.04 0.54 7.44
CA GLU A 15 -14.39 0.76 6.03
C GLU A 15 -13.37 1.66 5.33
N LYS A 16 -12.95 2.77 5.96
CA LYS A 16 -11.92 3.64 5.40
C LYS A 16 -10.59 2.92 5.19
N CYS A 17 -10.18 2.06 6.12
CA CYS A 17 -8.96 1.26 6.00
C CYS A 17 -9.08 0.25 4.85
N HIS A 18 -10.17 -0.49 4.77
CA HIS A 18 -10.43 -1.46 3.71
C HIS A 18 -10.49 -0.80 2.32
N LEU A 19 -11.18 0.33 2.19
CA LEU A 19 -11.24 1.10 0.94
C LEU A 19 -9.85 1.61 0.51
N LEU A 20 -9.07 2.17 1.44
CA LEU A 20 -7.72 2.62 1.11
C LEU A 20 -6.80 1.45 0.72
N ALA A 21 -6.92 0.30 1.38
CA ALA A 21 -6.17 -0.90 1.01
C ALA A 21 -6.47 -1.32 -0.44
N GLY A 22 -7.76 -1.41 -0.81
CA GLY A 22 -8.19 -1.72 -2.17
C GLY A 22 -7.69 -0.69 -3.20
N ASP A 23 -7.78 0.60 -2.88
CA ASP A 23 -7.31 1.66 -3.79
C ASP A 23 -5.79 1.61 -4.01
N ILE A 24 -5.00 1.26 -2.99
CA ILE A 24 -3.54 1.09 -3.13
C ILE A 24 -3.25 -0.10 -4.05
N CYS A 25 -3.97 -1.21 -3.92
CA CYS A 25 -3.84 -2.36 -4.82
C CYS A 25 -4.16 -2.01 -6.27
N LEU A 26 -5.24 -1.24 -6.50
CA LEU A 26 -5.63 -0.78 -7.83
C LEU A 26 -4.58 0.15 -8.45
N ALA A 27 -3.90 0.97 -7.65
CA ALA A 27 -2.79 1.78 -8.10
C ALA A 27 -1.51 0.96 -8.37
N LEU A 28 -1.20 -0.02 -7.52
CA LEU A 28 0.00 -0.85 -7.62
C LEU A 28 -0.06 -1.86 -8.76
N GLY A 29 -1.24 -2.41 -9.08
CA GLY A 29 -1.44 -3.45 -10.09
C GLY A 29 -0.82 -3.12 -11.45
N PRO A 30 -1.14 -1.96 -12.07
CA PRO A 30 -0.55 -1.55 -13.35
C PRO A 30 0.97 -1.38 -13.32
N LEU A 31 1.52 -0.81 -12.23
CA LEU A 31 2.96 -0.69 -12.04
C LEU A 31 3.62 -2.07 -12.01
N LEU A 32 3.11 -2.96 -11.16
CA LEU A 32 3.65 -4.31 -11.01
C LEU A 32 3.58 -5.09 -12.33
N HIS A 33 2.45 -5.04 -13.03
CA HIS A 33 2.29 -5.68 -14.33
C HIS A 33 3.36 -5.22 -15.33
N THR A 34 3.52 -3.91 -15.47
CA THR A 34 4.49 -3.32 -16.42
C THR A 34 5.92 -3.75 -16.07
N LEU A 35 6.30 -3.65 -14.80
CA LEU A 35 7.66 -3.96 -14.35
C LEU A 35 7.99 -5.45 -14.43
N THR A 36 7.01 -6.33 -14.20
CA THR A 36 7.21 -7.79 -14.28
C THR A 36 7.25 -8.29 -15.73
N HIS A 37 6.43 -7.73 -16.63
CA HIS A 37 6.22 -8.32 -17.95
C HIS A 37 6.82 -7.54 -19.12
N GLU A 38 7.08 -6.23 -18.96
CA GLU A 38 7.44 -5.36 -20.08
C GLU A 38 8.81 -4.70 -19.96
N CYS A 39 9.38 -4.63 -18.76
CA CYS A 39 10.62 -3.88 -18.50
C CYS A 39 11.87 -4.75 -18.32
N GLY A 40 11.75 -6.07 -18.38
CA GLY A 40 12.88 -6.99 -18.22
C GLY A 40 14.02 -6.70 -19.20
N GLY A 41 15.24 -6.60 -18.68
CA GLY A 41 16.45 -6.35 -19.44
C GLY A 41 16.61 -4.93 -19.98
N MET A 42 15.80 -3.96 -19.57
CA MET A 42 15.81 -2.60 -20.14
C MET A 42 17.18 -1.88 -20.11
N ALA A 43 18.07 -2.21 -19.18
CA ALA A 43 19.39 -1.57 -19.09
C ALA A 43 20.50 -2.30 -19.87
N GLY A 44 20.17 -3.42 -20.52
CA GLY A 44 21.17 -4.24 -21.17
C GLY A 44 22.05 -4.99 -20.17
N ASP A 45 23.17 -5.53 -20.66
CA ASP A 45 24.12 -6.34 -19.88
C ASP A 45 25.56 -5.78 -19.96
N HIS A 46 25.70 -4.49 -20.24
CA HIS A 46 27.00 -3.83 -20.24
C HIS A 46 27.60 -3.80 -18.82
N GLU A 47 28.89 -4.09 -18.64
CA GLU A 47 29.53 -4.14 -17.31
C GLU A 47 29.30 -2.85 -16.49
N LYS A 48 29.36 -1.68 -17.15
CA LYS A 48 29.09 -0.38 -16.53
C LYS A 48 27.63 -0.16 -16.09
N SER A 49 26.66 -0.96 -16.54
CA SER A 49 25.28 -0.84 -16.07
C SER A 49 25.04 -1.57 -14.74
N GLU A 50 25.95 -2.45 -14.33
CA GLU A 50 25.76 -3.31 -13.15
C GLU A 50 25.48 -2.57 -11.84
N PRO A 51 26.20 -1.48 -11.49
CA PRO A 51 25.88 -0.72 -10.28
C PRO A 51 24.47 -0.16 -10.31
N TRP A 52 24.03 0.33 -11.48
CA TRP A 52 22.71 0.90 -11.67
C TRP A 52 21.62 -0.17 -11.62
N THR A 53 21.78 -1.30 -12.33
CA THR A 53 20.78 -2.38 -12.35
C THR A 53 20.61 -3.01 -10.97
N THR A 54 21.71 -3.19 -10.23
CA THR A 54 21.67 -3.73 -8.86
C THR A 54 20.88 -2.82 -7.92
N GLY A 55 21.15 -1.51 -7.97
CA GLY A 55 20.40 -0.53 -7.18
C GLY A 55 18.93 -0.45 -7.60
N TYR A 56 18.68 -0.38 -8.90
CA TYR A 56 17.33 -0.31 -9.46
C TYR A 56 16.48 -1.52 -9.06
N ASP A 57 16.99 -2.73 -9.26
CA ASP A 57 16.27 -3.97 -8.97
C ASP A 57 15.92 -4.07 -7.49
N LYS A 58 16.89 -3.72 -6.61
CA LYS A 58 16.66 -3.68 -5.17
C LYS A 58 15.57 -2.68 -4.80
N HIS A 59 15.69 -1.43 -5.23
CA HIS A 59 14.72 -0.39 -4.88
C HIS A 59 13.33 -0.69 -5.43
N THR A 60 13.27 -1.25 -6.63
CA THR A 60 12.02 -1.63 -7.29
C THR A 60 11.32 -2.76 -6.52
N ALA A 61 12.05 -3.81 -6.11
CA ALA A 61 11.51 -4.88 -5.30
C ALA A 61 11.07 -4.39 -3.90
N ASP A 62 11.88 -3.56 -3.25
CA ASP A 62 11.58 -2.98 -1.93
C ASP A 62 10.30 -2.13 -1.97
N MET A 63 10.15 -1.28 -3.00
CA MET A 63 8.99 -0.39 -3.13
C MET A 63 7.68 -1.14 -3.42
N VAL A 64 7.70 -2.12 -4.34
CA VAL A 64 6.52 -2.95 -4.62
C VAL A 64 6.11 -3.73 -3.37
N THR A 65 7.09 -4.33 -2.68
CA THR A 65 6.84 -5.08 -1.44
C THR A 65 6.29 -4.19 -0.34
N LEU A 66 6.80 -2.96 -0.21
CA LEU A 66 6.32 -1.98 0.75
C LEU A 66 4.86 -1.60 0.49
N ALA A 67 4.51 -1.28 -0.76
CA ALA A 67 3.15 -0.92 -1.13
C ALA A 67 2.16 -2.08 -0.90
N ALA A 68 2.54 -3.31 -1.28
CA ALA A 68 1.76 -4.51 -1.02
C ALA A 68 1.57 -4.76 0.49
N THR A 69 2.64 -4.62 1.27
CA THR A 69 2.61 -4.77 2.74
C THR A 69 1.72 -3.72 3.40
N LEU A 70 1.77 -2.48 2.92
CA LEU A 70 0.91 -1.40 3.41
C LEU A 70 -0.58 -1.69 3.16
N ALA A 71 -0.93 -2.16 1.95
CA ALA A 71 -2.31 -2.55 1.64
C ALA A 71 -2.78 -3.68 2.57
N ASN A 72 -1.98 -4.74 2.74
CA ASN A 72 -2.28 -5.82 3.69
C ASN A 72 -2.42 -5.33 5.13
N ALA A 73 -1.54 -4.43 5.58
CA ALA A 73 -1.59 -3.88 6.93
C ALA A 73 -2.87 -3.07 7.17
N LEU A 74 -3.29 -2.27 6.18
CA LEU A 74 -4.55 -1.52 6.24
C LEU A 74 -5.76 -2.47 6.25
N GLN A 75 -5.75 -3.52 5.43
CA GLN A 75 -6.80 -4.54 5.45
C GLN A 75 -6.96 -5.16 6.83
N ARG A 76 -5.84 -5.63 7.41
CA ARG A 76 -5.80 -6.24 8.74
C ARG A 76 -6.18 -5.26 9.85
N PHE A 77 -5.76 -4.01 9.75
CA PHE A 77 -6.15 -2.99 10.72
C PHE A 77 -7.66 -2.72 10.67
N GLY A 78 -8.26 -2.68 9.47
CA GLY A 78 -9.70 -2.62 9.31
C GLY A 78 -10.44 -3.80 9.94
N ASP A 79 -9.94 -5.03 9.76
CA ASP A 79 -10.52 -6.24 10.40
C ASP A 79 -10.53 -6.11 11.94
N VAL A 80 -9.42 -5.63 12.53
CA VAL A 80 -9.30 -5.40 13.97
C VAL A 80 -10.25 -4.32 14.45
N LEU A 81 -10.41 -3.22 13.69
CA LEU A 81 -11.37 -2.17 14.02
C LEU A 81 -12.80 -2.70 13.99
N ALA A 82 -13.19 -3.46 12.97
CA ALA A 82 -14.51 -4.08 12.89
C ALA A 82 -14.77 -5.03 14.09
N ALA A 83 -13.79 -5.85 14.47
CA ALA A 83 -13.87 -6.72 15.64
C ALA A 83 -14.05 -5.93 16.95
N ASN A 84 -13.37 -4.80 17.09
CA ASN A 84 -13.58 -3.90 18.22
C ASN A 84 -14.98 -3.29 18.24
N GLY A 85 -15.49 -2.86 17.08
CA GLY A 85 -16.87 -2.35 16.93
C GLY A 85 -17.90 -3.38 17.41
N TYR A 86 -17.73 -4.64 17.00
CA TYR A 86 -18.59 -5.76 17.41
C TYR A 86 -18.54 -5.96 18.93
N ASN A 87 -17.34 -6.06 19.50
CA ASN A 87 -17.17 -6.26 20.94
C ASN A 87 -17.78 -5.11 21.77
N TRP A 88 -17.62 -3.86 21.33
CA TRP A 88 -18.20 -2.70 22.00
C TRP A 88 -19.71 -2.65 21.92
N TRP A 89 -20.28 -3.00 20.77
CA TRP A 89 -21.73 -3.11 20.62
C TRP A 89 -22.31 -4.10 21.62
N HIS A 90 -21.71 -5.30 21.73
CA HIS A 90 -22.16 -6.32 22.68
C HIS A 90 -21.93 -5.93 24.15
N ALA A 91 -20.79 -5.33 24.48
CA ALA A 91 -20.47 -4.91 25.84
C ALA A 91 -21.44 -3.81 26.34
N ASN A 92 -21.93 -2.96 25.44
CA ASN A 92 -22.82 -1.84 25.75
C ASN A 92 -24.21 -1.98 25.09
N ARG A 93 -24.71 -3.21 24.88
CA ARG A 93 -25.94 -3.49 24.12
C ARG A 93 -27.15 -2.62 24.51
N ALA A 94 -27.32 -2.35 25.81
CA ALA A 94 -28.43 -1.53 26.31
C ALA A 94 -28.38 -0.05 25.89
N LYS A 95 -27.23 0.42 25.39
CA LYS A 95 -26.98 1.79 24.92
C LYS A 95 -26.47 1.83 23.48
N ALA A 96 -26.35 0.66 22.84
CA ALA A 96 -25.88 0.57 21.47
C ALA A 96 -26.93 1.17 20.53
N SER A 97 -26.48 1.91 19.54
CA SER A 97 -27.31 2.41 18.44
C SER A 97 -27.35 1.38 17.31
N GLY A 98 -28.47 1.30 16.61
CA GLY A 98 -28.64 0.45 15.43
C GLY A 98 -28.86 -1.05 15.73
N PRO A 99 -29.02 -1.86 14.67
CA PRO A 99 -29.17 -3.31 14.79
C PRO A 99 -27.89 -3.99 15.29
N GLU A 100 -28.03 -5.23 15.74
CA GLU A 100 -26.89 -6.10 16.09
C GLU A 100 -26.01 -6.30 14.85
N PRO A 101 -24.70 -5.98 14.92
CA PRO A 101 -23.82 -6.12 13.76
C PRO A 101 -23.45 -7.59 13.56
N ASP A 102 -23.22 -7.95 12.31
CA ASP A 102 -22.68 -9.27 11.98
C ASP A 102 -21.28 -9.44 12.58
N ARG A 103 -20.97 -10.69 12.95
CA ARG A 103 -19.65 -11.04 13.46
C ARG A 103 -18.59 -10.83 12.37
N PRO A 104 -17.59 -9.97 12.57
CA PRO A 104 -16.54 -9.75 11.59
C PRO A 104 -15.72 -11.01 11.34
N THR A 105 -15.36 -11.22 10.08
CA THR A 105 -14.42 -12.27 9.65
C THR A 105 -13.09 -11.64 9.27
N ALA A 106 -12.00 -12.38 9.48
CA ALA A 106 -10.70 -11.95 8.99
C ALA A 106 -10.71 -11.97 7.45
N SER A 107 -10.23 -10.90 6.84
CA SER A 107 -10.08 -10.81 5.39
C SER A 107 -8.92 -11.70 4.93
N GLU A 108 -8.90 -12.15 3.67
CA GLU A 108 -7.68 -12.71 3.09
C GLU A 108 -6.67 -11.58 2.79
N PRO A 109 -5.36 -11.85 2.78
CA PRO A 109 -4.39 -10.84 2.37
C PRO A 109 -4.59 -10.50 0.89
N LEU A 110 -4.44 -9.23 0.54
CA LEU A 110 -4.52 -8.74 -0.84
C LEU A 110 -3.32 -9.17 -1.67
N TYR A 111 -2.16 -9.33 -1.02
CA TYR A 111 -0.95 -9.90 -1.59
C TYR A 111 -0.37 -10.98 -0.68
N ASP A 112 0.09 -12.09 -1.23
CA ASP A 112 0.72 -13.17 -0.50
C ASP A 112 2.22 -13.30 -0.83
N SER A 113 2.88 -14.33 -0.28
CA SER A 113 4.29 -14.62 -0.57
C SER A 113 4.56 -15.08 -2.01
N GLY A 114 3.52 -15.37 -2.78
CA GLY A 114 3.58 -15.76 -4.20
C GLY A 114 3.46 -14.58 -5.16
N MET A 115 3.31 -13.34 -4.65
CA MET A 115 3.31 -12.14 -5.49
C MET A 115 4.55 -12.09 -6.38
N ALA A 116 4.33 -11.98 -7.69
CA ALA A 116 5.42 -11.81 -8.65
C ALA A 116 6.21 -10.54 -8.35
N LEU A 117 7.54 -10.63 -8.43
CA LEU A 117 8.39 -9.45 -8.30
C LEU A 117 8.72 -8.88 -9.69
N PRO A 118 9.07 -7.58 -9.76
CA PRO A 118 9.58 -6.97 -10.98
C PRO A 118 10.73 -7.75 -11.62
N ALA A 119 10.76 -7.78 -12.95
CA ALA A 119 11.86 -8.41 -13.68
C ALA A 119 13.15 -7.60 -13.51
N SER A 120 14.31 -8.28 -13.55
CA SER A 120 15.60 -7.58 -13.49
C SER A 120 15.76 -6.62 -14.66
N ALA A 121 16.28 -5.43 -14.38
CA ALA A 121 16.64 -4.46 -15.40
C ALA A 121 17.88 -4.89 -16.21
N LYS A 122 18.71 -5.81 -15.68
CA LYS A 122 19.85 -6.39 -16.40
C LYS A 122 19.36 -7.48 -17.35
N GLY A 123 19.84 -7.46 -18.59
CA GLY A 123 19.48 -8.48 -19.57
C GLY A 123 20.21 -8.33 -20.89
N ASN A 124 20.39 -9.44 -21.60
CA ASN A 124 21.03 -9.42 -22.90
C ASN A 124 19.98 -9.07 -23.99
N ASN A 125 20.07 -7.87 -24.57
CA ASN A 125 19.22 -7.46 -25.69
C ASN A 125 19.93 -7.61 -27.05
N GLY A 126 20.95 -8.47 -27.14
CA GLY A 126 21.74 -8.72 -28.33
C GLY A 126 23.09 -7.96 -28.33
N ALA A 127 23.76 -7.97 -29.49
CA ALA A 127 25.13 -7.48 -29.62
C ALA A 127 25.28 -5.95 -29.46
N GLY A 128 24.19 -5.19 -29.46
CA GLY A 128 24.25 -3.73 -29.58
C GLY A 128 24.68 -3.33 -31.00
N LEU A 129 25.53 -2.31 -31.12
CA LEU A 129 26.20 -1.98 -32.38
C LEU A 129 27.22 -3.08 -32.71
N ASP A 130 27.07 -3.72 -33.86
CA ASP A 130 28.05 -4.67 -34.40
C ASP A 130 29.26 -3.93 -35.00
N ALA A 131 30.33 -4.66 -35.33
CA ALA A 131 31.53 -4.10 -35.95
C ALA A 131 31.32 -3.57 -37.39
N GLY A 132 30.07 -3.49 -37.86
CA GLY A 132 29.74 -2.91 -39.15
C GLY A 132 30.06 -1.41 -39.25
N ALA A 133 29.80 -0.83 -40.43
CA ALA A 133 29.89 0.59 -40.84
C ALA A 133 31.23 1.33 -40.67
N VAL A 134 31.97 1.13 -39.56
CA VAL A 134 33.24 1.81 -39.27
C VAL A 134 34.25 0.80 -38.72
N ALA A 135 35.15 0.34 -39.59
CA ALA A 135 36.22 -0.56 -39.21
C ALA A 135 37.09 0.04 -38.09
N GLY A 136 37.39 -0.74 -37.05
CA GLY A 136 38.22 -0.34 -35.92
C GLY A 136 37.51 0.47 -34.81
N LEU A 137 36.21 0.80 -34.95
CA LEU A 137 35.49 1.56 -33.93
C LEU A 137 35.47 0.82 -32.57
N LEU A 138 35.09 -0.45 -32.57
CA LEU A 138 35.00 -1.25 -31.34
C LEU A 138 36.36 -1.49 -30.69
N GLU A 139 37.46 -1.44 -31.45
CA GLU A 139 38.83 -1.51 -30.89
C GLU A 139 39.17 -0.26 -30.06
N GLN A 140 38.59 0.89 -30.42
CA GLN A 140 38.81 2.15 -29.71
C GLN A 140 37.84 2.34 -28.54
N VAL A 141 36.58 1.92 -28.67
CA VAL A 141 35.51 2.27 -27.71
C VAL A 141 35.04 1.09 -26.86
N GLY A 142 35.45 -0.14 -27.18
CA GLY A 142 35.00 -1.35 -26.51
C GLY A 142 33.57 -1.75 -26.88
N ARG A 143 32.96 -2.61 -26.05
CA ARG A 143 31.59 -3.10 -26.27
C ARG A 143 30.58 -1.95 -26.13
N ILE A 144 29.66 -1.84 -27.08
CA ILE A 144 28.60 -0.84 -27.01
C ILE A 144 27.46 -1.33 -26.10
N PRO A 145 26.91 -0.49 -25.21
CA PRO A 145 25.73 -0.83 -24.42
C PRO A 145 24.53 -1.24 -25.29
N ASN A 146 23.83 -2.29 -24.88
CA ASN A 146 22.64 -2.85 -25.53
C ASN A 146 21.35 -2.58 -24.73
N GLY A 147 21.23 -1.42 -24.09
CA GLY A 147 20.01 -1.03 -23.38
C GLY A 147 18.82 -0.87 -24.33
N ASP A 148 17.62 -1.15 -23.82
CA ASP A 148 16.36 -0.97 -24.54
C ASP A 148 15.63 0.28 -24.01
N VAL A 149 15.78 1.39 -24.74
CA VAL A 149 15.20 2.69 -24.37
C VAL A 149 13.67 2.69 -24.41
N THR A 150 13.04 1.77 -25.15
CA THR A 150 11.58 1.64 -25.20
C THR A 150 11.08 1.03 -23.90
N LYS A 151 11.70 -0.06 -23.45
CA LYS A 151 11.38 -0.67 -22.15
C LYS A 151 11.69 0.26 -20.98
N LEU A 152 12.80 1.01 -21.07
CA LEU A 152 13.14 2.03 -20.08
C LEU A 152 12.11 3.16 -20.04
N GLY A 153 11.60 3.59 -21.20
CA GLY A 153 10.50 4.54 -21.30
C GLY A 153 9.23 4.04 -20.62
N LYS A 154 8.84 2.78 -20.85
CA LYS A 154 7.70 2.14 -20.17
C LYS A 154 7.87 2.12 -18.65
N ALA A 155 9.07 1.78 -18.16
CA ALA A 155 9.35 1.77 -16.72
C ALA A 155 9.18 3.16 -16.12
N LYS A 156 9.73 4.19 -16.80
CA LYS A 156 9.59 5.59 -16.39
C LYS A 156 8.11 5.99 -16.30
N ASP A 157 7.33 5.72 -17.34
CA ASP A 157 5.93 6.14 -17.40
C ASP A 157 5.07 5.40 -16.36
N ALA A 158 5.35 4.12 -16.12
CA ALA A 158 4.69 3.34 -15.06
C ALA A 158 5.01 3.89 -13.66
N TRP A 159 6.27 4.17 -13.37
CA TRP A 159 6.67 4.79 -12.11
C TRP A 159 6.04 6.16 -11.90
N GLN A 160 6.02 7.00 -12.95
CA GLN A 160 5.41 8.33 -12.88
C GLN A 160 3.91 8.21 -12.62
N THR A 161 3.21 7.34 -13.34
CA THR A 161 1.77 7.11 -13.16
C THR A 161 1.46 6.66 -11.74
N PHE A 162 2.26 5.75 -11.18
CA PHE A 162 2.09 5.29 -9.79
C PHE A 162 2.37 6.41 -8.78
N ALA A 163 3.46 7.15 -8.95
CA ALA A 163 3.86 8.23 -8.05
C ALA A 163 2.85 9.38 -8.03
N ASP A 164 2.25 9.71 -9.18
CA ASP A 164 1.26 10.78 -9.32
C ASP A 164 -0.16 10.32 -8.96
N HIS A 165 -0.38 9.02 -8.76
CA HIS A 165 -1.71 8.49 -8.48
C HIS A 165 -2.26 9.12 -7.19
N ALA A 166 -3.47 9.68 -7.25
CA ALA A 166 -4.07 10.45 -6.15
C ALA A 166 -4.18 9.64 -4.84
N THR A 167 -4.42 8.33 -4.94
CA THR A 167 -4.38 7.42 -3.78
C THR A 167 -3.03 7.43 -3.09
N ILE A 168 -1.93 7.42 -3.85
CA ILE A 168 -0.56 7.34 -3.32
C ILE A 168 -0.17 8.68 -2.70
N THR A 169 -0.40 9.78 -3.40
CA THR A 169 -0.09 11.14 -2.89
C THR A 169 -0.96 11.53 -1.69
N GLY A 170 -2.21 11.08 -1.65
CA GLY A 170 -3.17 11.34 -0.56
C GLY A 170 -3.20 10.29 0.56
N ALA A 171 -2.41 9.20 0.47
CA ALA A 171 -2.52 8.06 1.37
C ALA A 171 -2.38 8.46 2.85
N ALA A 172 -1.40 9.32 3.16
CA ALA A 172 -1.11 9.73 4.54
C ALA A 172 -2.31 10.43 5.20
N ASP A 173 -3.00 11.31 4.48
CA ASP A 173 -4.16 12.03 5.01
C ASP A 173 -5.38 11.10 5.17
N ARG A 174 -5.55 10.16 4.24
CA ARG A 174 -6.59 9.13 4.35
C ARG A 174 -6.37 8.21 5.55
N ILE A 175 -5.12 7.82 5.84
CA ILE A 175 -4.76 7.04 7.04
C ILE A 175 -5.09 7.84 8.31
N ARG A 176 -4.71 9.12 8.37
CA ARG A 176 -5.04 9.97 9.53
C ARG A 176 -6.54 10.06 9.75
N GLY A 177 -7.33 10.19 8.69
CA GLY A 177 -8.79 10.24 8.74
C GLY A 177 -9.49 8.91 9.08
N ALA A 178 -8.76 7.79 9.10
CA ALA A 178 -9.25 6.48 9.52
C ALA A 178 -9.07 6.22 11.03
N THR A 179 -8.35 7.07 11.76
CA THR A 179 -8.23 6.94 13.22
C THR A 179 -9.53 7.35 13.90
N PRO A 180 -10.21 6.49 14.68
CA PRO A 180 -11.35 6.92 15.48
C PRO A 180 -10.88 7.94 16.54
N PRO A 181 -11.60 9.04 16.78
CA PRO A 181 -11.23 9.99 17.82
C PRO A 181 -11.23 9.32 19.20
N SER A 182 -10.32 9.79 20.08
CA SER A 182 -10.22 9.33 21.47
C SER A 182 -11.58 9.39 22.18
N PRO A 183 -11.88 8.48 23.12
CA PRO A 183 -13.12 8.51 23.87
C PRO A 183 -13.29 9.86 24.56
N VAL A 184 -14.42 10.52 24.29
CA VAL A 184 -14.74 11.87 24.75
C VAL A 184 -14.70 11.94 26.28
N THR A 185 -13.93 12.88 26.82
CA THR A 185 -13.76 13.18 28.26
C THR A 185 -15.08 13.12 29.03
N PRO A 186 -15.12 12.51 30.23
CA PRO A 186 -16.38 12.14 30.86
C PRO A 186 -17.09 13.40 31.41
N THR A 187 -18.30 13.65 30.93
CA THR A 187 -19.17 14.69 31.50
C THR A 187 -19.58 14.27 32.91
N ARG A 188 -19.15 15.03 33.93
CA ARG A 188 -19.46 14.77 35.34
C ARG A 188 -20.94 15.06 35.60
N ILE A 189 -21.78 14.02 35.67
CA ILE A 189 -23.16 14.16 36.14
C ILE A 189 -23.13 14.32 37.66
N SER A 190 -23.29 15.56 38.15
CA SER A 190 -23.50 15.84 39.57
C SER A 190 -24.83 15.23 40.03
N ARG A 191 -24.78 14.21 40.89
CA ARG A 191 -25.96 13.70 41.59
C ARG A 191 -26.52 14.82 42.48
N LYS A 192 -27.73 15.31 42.18
CA LYS A 192 -28.51 16.11 43.15
C LYS A 192 -28.85 15.21 44.34
N SER A 193 -28.42 15.62 45.53
CA SER A 193 -28.81 15.02 46.80
C SER A 193 -30.31 15.19 47.01
N LYS A 194 -30.99 14.10 47.38
CA LYS A 194 -32.40 14.10 47.77
C LYS A 194 -32.48 14.60 49.23
N PRO A 195 -33.34 15.57 49.58
CA PRO A 195 -33.46 16.02 50.97
C PRO A 195 -34.19 14.95 51.79
N SER A 196 -33.64 14.63 52.97
CA SER A 196 -34.24 13.74 53.96
C SER A 196 -35.42 14.46 54.62
N SER A 197 -36.61 13.90 54.50
CA SER A 197 -37.76 14.28 55.30
C SER A 197 -38.00 13.23 56.38
N THR A 198 -37.83 13.61 57.64
CA THR A 198 -38.41 12.89 58.78
C THR A 198 -38.96 13.95 59.74
N PRO A 199 -40.22 13.82 60.21
CA PRO A 199 -40.70 14.60 61.36
C PRO A 199 -40.07 14.13 62.67
#